data_AF-A0A9E3UNK7-F1
#
_entry.id   AF-A0A9E3UNK7-F1
#
_cell.length_a   1.000
_cell.length_b   1.000
_cell.length_c   1.000
_cell.angle_alpha   90.00
_cell.angle_beta   90.00
_cell.angle_gamma   90.00
#
_symmetry.space_group_name_H-M   'P 1'
#
loop_
_entity.id
_entity.type
_entity.pdbx_description
1 polymer ?
#
loop_
_entity_poly.entity_id
_entity_poly.type
_entity_poly.pdbx_seq_one_letter_code
_entity_poly.pdbx_strand_id
1 'polypeptide(L)'
;MTDLFGDGQHSLFGDGGDRIPHPEQPSLTPDPARVREKLNALLATARAADRMPWDARKAGMWQIVFPQMANWLPDDEADQLRFEFAREMERLKQAA
;
A
#
# COMPACT_ATOMS: atom_id res chain seq x y z
N MET A 1 -61.72 2.39 -16.20
CA MET A 1 -60.94 1.52 -15.29
C MET A 1 -59.88 0.87 -16.17
N THR A 2 -58.60 1.09 -15.85
CA THR A 2 -57.41 0.67 -16.63
C THR A 2 -57.22 1.53 -17.89
N ASP A 3 -56.15 2.32 -18.05
CA ASP A 3 -54.73 1.94 -18.02
C ASP A 3 -53.84 3.14 -17.61
N LEU A 4 -52.89 2.90 -16.68
CA LEU A 4 -51.96 3.89 -16.10
C LEU A 4 -50.52 3.69 -16.63
N PHE A 5 -50.30 2.87 -17.65
CA PHE A 5 -48.95 2.54 -18.13
C PHE A 5 -48.90 2.50 -19.66
N GLY A 6 -48.92 3.67 -20.28
CA GLY A 6 -48.71 3.77 -21.72
C GLY A 6 -48.31 5.17 -22.13
N ASP A 7 -47.01 5.49 -22.00
CA ASP A 7 -46.22 6.13 -23.07
C ASP A 7 -44.75 6.31 -22.63
N GLY A 8 -43.83 5.65 -23.34
CA GLY A 8 -42.52 6.24 -23.65
C GLY A 8 -41.59 6.69 -22.53
N GLN A 9 -41.24 5.82 -21.57
CA GLN A 9 -39.92 5.96 -20.89
C GLN A 9 -38.80 5.57 -21.87
N HIS A 10 -38.49 6.42 -22.86
CA HIS A 10 -37.36 6.17 -23.77
C HIS A 10 -36.51 7.42 -24.08
N SER A 11 -36.64 8.49 -23.30
CA SER A 11 -35.81 9.69 -23.49
C SER A 11 -35.37 10.37 -22.19
N LEU A 12 -35.04 9.60 -21.15
CA LEU A 12 -34.36 10.14 -19.95
C LEU A 12 -32.84 9.86 -19.95
N PHE A 13 -32.37 8.98 -20.84
CA PHE A 13 -30.97 8.93 -21.24
C PHE A 13 -30.85 9.77 -22.51
N GLY A 14 -30.76 11.09 -22.31
CA GLY A 14 -30.27 11.97 -23.36
C GLY A 14 -28.95 11.43 -23.91
N ASP A 15 -28.77 11.64 -25.21
CA ASP A 15 -27.53 11.50 -25.96
C ASP A 15 -26.40 12.29 -25.27
N GLY A 16 -25.87 11.71 -24.18
CA GLY A 16 -24.80 12.25 -23.39
C GLY A 16 -23.49 11.89 -24.07
N GLY A 17 -23.19 12.56 -25.18
CA GLY A 17 -21.86 12.62 -25.80
C GLY A 17 -20.77 13.15 -24.86
N ASP A 18 -21.14 13.55 -23.64
CA ASP A 18 -20.27 13.93 -22.54
C ASP A 18 -20.28 12.84 -21.44
N ARG A 19 -19.87 11.61 -21.80
CA ARG A 19 -19.43 10.66 -20.76
C ARG A 19 -18.14 11.24 -20.20
N ILE A 20 -18.22 11.84 -19.00
CA ILE A 20 -17.06 12.25 -18.22
C ILE A 20 -16.03 11.10 -18.30
N PRO A 21 -14.83 11.31 -18.85
CA PRO A 21 -13.81 10.28 -18.86
C PRO A 21 -13.57 9.89 -17.40
N HIS A 22 -13.79 8.62 -17.07
CA HIS A 22 -13.42 8.11 -15.76
C HIS A 22 -11.94 8.44 -15.60
N PRO A 23 -11.53 9.28 -14.62
CA PRO A 23 -10.12 9.56 -14.44
C PRO A 23 -9.44 8.20 -14.28
N GLU A 24 -8.43 7.97 -15.10
CA GLU A 24 -7.61 6.76 -15.08
C GLU A 24 -7.24 6.54 -13.60
N GLN A 25 -7.84 5.53 -12.98
CA GLN A 25 -7.64 5.27 -11.57
C GLN A 25 -6.13 5.09 -11.41
N PRO A 26 -5.45 5.88 -10.56
CA PRO A 26 -4.01 5.77 -10.42
C PRO A 26 -3.72 4.31 -10.10
N SER A 27 -2.88 3.71 -10.93
CA SER A 27 -2.54 2.29 -10.91
C SER A 27 -2.38 1.85 -9.47
N LEU A 28 -3.28 0.98 -9.00
CA LEU A 28 -3.28 0.45 -7.64
C LEU A 28 -2.13 -0.56 -7.43
N THR A 29 -1.08 -0.46 -8.24
CA THR A 29 0.14 -1.24 -8.15
C THR A 29 1.21 -0.36 -7.51
N PRO A 30 1.52 -0.56 -6.22
CA PRO A 30 2.70 0.00 -5.59
C PRO A 30 3.94 -0.13 -6.49
N ASP A 31 4.54 1.00 -6.82
CA ASP A 31 5.78 1.06 -7.58
C ASP A 31 6.88 0.33 -6.80
N PRO A 32 7.50 -0.73 -7.33
CA PRO A 32 8.48 -1.53 -6.59
C PRO A 32 9.70 -0.70 -6.17
N ALA A 33 10.07 0.30 -6.99
CA ALA A 33 11.11 1.28 -6.65
C ALA A 33 10.72 2.13 -5.42
N ARG A 34 9.48 2.63 -5.37
CA ARG A 34 8.97 3.37 -4.20
C ARG A 34 8.88 2.50 -2.96
N VAL A 35 8.48 1.24 -3.11
CA VAL A 35 8.46 0.28 -2.00
C VAL A 35 9.89 0.05 -1.49
N ARG A 36 10.86 -0.15 -2.39
CA ARG A 36 12.29 -0.27 -2.03
C ARG A 36 12.77 0.95 -1.24
N GLU A 37 12.56 2.15 -1.76
CA GLU A 37 12.96 3.40 -1.10
C GLU A 37 12.34 3.53 0.29
N LYS A 38 11.06 3.17 0.43
CA LYS A 38 10.35 3.24 1.72
C LYS A 38 10.87 2.21 2.73
N LEU A 39 11.12 0.98 2.30
CA LEU A 39 11.72 -0.06 3.15
C LEU A 39 13.13 0.34 3.58
N ASN A 40 13.93 0.88 2.66
CA ASN A 40 15.30 1.31 2.93
C ASN A 40 15.34 2.53 3.87
N ALA A 41 14.45 3.52 3.65
CA ALA A 41 14.30 4.67 4.55
C ALA A 41 13.87 4.25 5.96
N LEU A 42 12.99 3.26 6.06
CA LEU A 42 12.59 2.70 7.34
C LEU A 42 13.76 2.00 8.05
N LEU A 43 14.54 1.22 7.31
CA LEU A 43 15.76 0.58 7.80
C LEU A 43 16.81 1.61 8.25
N ALA A 44 17.03 2.66 7.45
CA ALA A 44 17.93 3.75 7.81
C ALA A 44 17.46 4.46 9.09
N THR A 45 16.13 4.62 9.26
CA THR A 45 15.55 5.17 10.50
C THR A 45 15.77 4.24 11.68
N ALA A 46 15.58 2.93 11.53
CA ALA A 46 15.90 1.95 12.58
C ALA A 46 17.38 1.99 12.97
N ARG A 47 18.27 2.06 11.98
CA ARG A 47 19.73 2.05 12.17
C ARG A 47 20.24 3.34 12.82
N ALA A 48 19.66 4.47 12.45
CA ALA A 48 19.97 5.78 13.03
C ALA A 48 19.37 5.95 14.44
N ALA A 49 18.28 5.25 14.74
CA ALA A 49 17.69 5.26 16.07
C ALA A 49 18.51 4.37 17.02
N ASP A 50 18.96 4.94 18.14
CA ASP A 50 19.69 4.20 19.17
C ASP A 50 18.77 3.35 20.07
N ARG A 51 17.47 3.72 20.13
CA ARG A 51 16.41 3.01 20.87
C ARG A 51 15.19 2.82 19.99
N MET A 52 14.38 1.83 20.34
CA MET A 52 13.13 1.44 19.67
C MET A 52 12.29 2.69 19.27
N PRO A 53 12.32 3.14 17.99
CA PRO A 53 11.61 4.34 17.57
C PRO A 53 10.12 4.08 17.33
N TRP A 54 9.73 2.81 17.36
CA TRP A 54 8.38 2.35 17.10
C TRP A 54 7.81 1.63 18.31
N ASP A 55 6.58 1.97 18.64
CA ASP A 55 5.80 1.27 19.65
C ASP A 55 5.67 -0.23 19.30
N ALA A 56 5.51 -1.11 20.30
CA ALA A 56 5.48 -2.56 20.10
C ALA A 56 4.40 -2.99 19.08
N ARG A 57 3.26 -2.30 19.07
CA ARG A 57 2.19 -2.48 18.08
C ARG A 57 2.65 -2.17 16.65
N LYS A 58 3.41 -1.11 16.49
CA LYS A 58 3.89 -0.62 15.20
C LYS A 58 5.02 -1.51 14.68
N ALA A 59 5.89 -2.01 15.55
CA ALA A 59 6.88 -3.03 15.24
C ALA A 59 6.24 -4.34 14.74
N GLY A 60 5.20 -4.84 15.42
CA GLY A 60 4.46 -6.03 14.96
C GLY A 60 3.77 -5.80 13.61
N MET A 61 3.21 -4.61 13.39
CA MET A 61 2.65 -4.24 12.08
C MET A 61 3.71 -4.26 10.99
N TRP A 62 4.89 -3.69 11.24
CA TRP A 62 5.99 -3.72 10.28
C TRP A 62 6.48 -5.13 10.00
N GLN A 63 6.54 -6.03 11.00
CA GLN A 63 6.89 -7.44 10.75
C GLN A 63 5.94 -8.17 9.78
N ILE A 64 4.69 -7.70 9.65
CA ILE A 64 3.70 -8.27 8.72
C ILE A 64 3.74 -7.53 7.36
N VAL A 65 3.75 -6.19 7.41
CA VAL A 65 3.71 -5.34 6.21
C VAL A 65 5.01 -5.42 5.42
N PHE A 66 6.15 -5.58 6.08
CA PHE A 66 7.47 -5.63 5.46
C PHE A 66 7.62 -6.83 4.50
N PRO A 67 7.30 -8.08 4.89
CA PRO A 67 7.10 -9.21 3.97
C PRO A 67 6.18 -8.89 2.78
N GLN A 68 5.04 -8.29 3.08
CA GLN A 68 3.98 -8.09 2.10
C GLN A 68 4.38 -7.03 1.06
N MET A 69 5.16 -6.03 1.48
CA MET A 69 5.81 -5.04 0.62
C MET A 69 7.00 -5.63 -0.12
N ALA A 70 7.79 -6.48 0.52
CA ALA A 70 8.95 -7.11 -0.08
C ALA A 70 8.58 -8.10 -1.22
N ASN A 71 7.37 -8.68 -1.20
CA ASN A 71 6.83 -9.47 -2.32
C ASN A 71 6.69 -8.67 -3.64
N TRP A 72 6.76 -7.34 -3.60
CA TRP A 72 6.77 -6.50 -4.80
C TRP A 72 8.19 -6.31 -5.36
N LEU A 73 9.22 -6.67 -4.59
CA LEU A 73 10.62 -6.64 -4.98
C LEU A 73 11.09 -8.05 -5.39
N PRO A 74 12.21 -8.15 -6.15
CA PRO A 74 12.87 -9.43 -6.36
C PRO A 74 13.31 -10.05 -5.02
N ASP A 75 13.14 -11.37 -4.89
CA ASP A 75 13.41 -12.14 -3.67
C ASP A 75 14.80 -11.89 -3.07
N ASP A 76 15.82 -11.71 -3.91
CA ASP A 76 17.21 -11.50 -3.49
C ASP A 76 17.38 -10.25 -2.61
N GLU A 77 16.75 -9.14 -3.01
CA GLU A 77 16.80 -7.91 -2.21
C GLU A 77 15.80 -7.92 -1.05
N ALA A 78 14.64 -8.53 -1.27
CA ALA A 78 13.63 -8.72 -0.23
C ALA A 78 14.22 -9.46 0.98
N ASP A 79 15.00 -10.51 0.73
CA ASP A 79 15.66 -11.32 1.76
C ASP A 79 16.74 -10.51 2.50
N GLN A 80 17.56 -9.76 1.76
CA GLN A 80 18.60 -8.89 2.34
C GLN A 80 18.00 -7.80 3.24
N LEU A 81 16.93 -7.13 2.79
CA LEU A 81 16.21 -6.12 3.58
C LEU A 81 15.53 -6.73 4.81
N ARG A 82 14.97 -7.94 4.69
CA ARG A 82 14.39 -8.68 5.83
C ARG A 82 15.45 -9.02 6.87
N PHE A 83 16.61 -9.50 6.43
CA PHE A 83 17.71 -9.85 7.32
C PHE A 83 18.22 -8.63 8.10
N GLU A 84 18.49 -7.52 7.40
CA GLU A 84 18.92 -6.28 8.04
C GLU A 84 17.85 -5.74 9.00
N PHE A 85 16.57 -5.79 8.63
CA PHE A 85 15.47 -5.36 9.49
C PHE A 85 15.35 -6.23 10.75
N ALA A 86 15.45 -7.55 10.62
CA ALA A 86 15.41 -8.48 11.74
C ALA A 86 16.57 -8.21 12.72
N ARG A 87 17.79 -8.06 12.19
CA ARG A 87 18.99 -7.75 12.98
C ARG A 87 18.85 -6.43 13.73
N GLU A 88 18.40 -5.37 13.07
CA GLU A 88 18.23 -4.06 13.71
C GLU A 88 17.09 -4.11 14.74
N MET A 89 16.00 -4.81 14.47
CA MET A 89 14.91 -5.02 15.43
C MET A 89 15.37 -5.80 16.68
N GLU A 90 16.23 -6.81 16.53
CA GLU A 90 16.83 -7.51 17.67
C GLU A 90 17.72 -6.57 18.50
N ARG A 91 18.57 -5.78 17.85
CA ARG A 91 19.39 -4.76 18.53
C ARG A 91 18.52 -3.75 19.27
N LEU A 92 17.48 -3.22 18.63
CA LEU A 92 16.55 -2.26 19.24
C LEU A 92 15.78 -2.86 20.41
N LYS A 93 15.44 -4.16 20.34
CA LYS A 93 14.81 -4.91 21.43
C LYS A 93 15.75 -5.14 22.60
N GLN A 94 17.06 -5.32 22.34
CA GLN A 94 18.08 -5.43 23.38
C GLN A 94 18.44 -4.07 24.01
N ALA A 95 18.26 -2.98 23.26
CA ALA A 95 18.49 -1.61 23.73
C ALA A 95 17.27 -0.97 24.43
N ALA A 96 16.13 -1.67 24.48
CA ALA A 96 14.88 -1.22 25.09
C ALA A 96 14.80 -1.51 26.60
#